data_AF-A0A2V9EBH0-F1
#
_entry.id   AF-A0A2V9EBH0-F1
#
_cell.length_a   1.000
_cell.length_b   1.000
_cell.length_c   1.000
_cell.angle_alpha   90.00
_cell.angle_beta   90.00
_cell.angle_gamma   90.00
#
_symmetry.space_group_name_H-M   'P 1'
#
loop_
_entity.id
_entity.type
_entity.pdbx_description
1 polymer ?
#
loop_
_entity_poly.entity_id
_entity_poly.type
_entity_poly.pdbx_seq_one_letter_code
_entity_poly.pdbx_strand_id
1 'polypeptide(L)'
;MSDVRLKYPLWQNHYLQAMAETHPELLKSKISAAEQVVSLRLRQLASTTDDYEEQIAGSRARREAPRRRSMESLLSGLGKEQLRPTL
;
A
#
# COMPACT_ATOMS: atom_id res chain seq x y z
N MET A 1 -22.50 31.38 10.20
CA MET A 1 -21.31 30.52 10.31
C MET A 1 -21.69 29.17 9.75
N SER A 2 -21.10 28.74 8.63
CA SER A 2 -21.36 27.43 8.06
C SER A 2 -20.76 26.37 8.96
N ASP A 3 -21.60 25.52 9.56
CA ASP A 3 -21.21 24.28 10.24
C ASP A 3 -20.33 23.44 9.31
N VAL A 4 -19.01 23.55 9.45
CA VAL A 4 -18.06 22.67 8.79
C VAL A 4 -18.18 21.32 9.50
N ARG A 5 -19.09 20.46 9.00
CA ARG A 5 -19.11 19.04 9.37
C ARG A 5 -17.81 18.41 8.87
N LEU A 6 -16.79 18.43 9.74
CA LEU A 6 -15.56 17.70 9.52
C LEU A 6 -15.93 16.23 9.29
N LYS A 7 -15.70 15.72 8.08
CA LYS A 7 -15.90 14.31 7.76
C LYS A 7 -14.78 13.52 8.41
N TYR A 8 -15.00 13.13 9.65
CA TYR A 8 -14.07 12.26 10.35
C TYR A 8 -14.10 10.86 9.74
N PRO A 9 -12.94 10.19 9.64
CA PRO A 9 -12.88 8.77 9.34
C PRO A 9 -13.78 7.97 10.30
N LEU A 10 -14.42 6.92 9.80
CA LEU A 10 -15.41 6.15 10.56
C LEU A 10 -14.89 5.63 11.91
N TRP A 11 -13.61 5.28 11.97
CA TRP A 11 -12.97 4.80 13.21
C TRP A 11 -12.95 5.88 14.30
N GLN A 12 -12.78 7.16 13.93
CA GLN A 12 -12.68 8.30 14.85
C GLN A 12 -14.02 8.65 15.49
N ASN A 13 -15.15 8.30 14.85
CA ASN A 13 -16.47 8.51 15.43
C ASN A 13 -16.66 7.80 16.76
N HIS A 14 -16.05 6.61 16.95
CA HIS A 14 -16.16 5.87 18.20
C HIS A 14 -15.45 6.59 19.35
N TYR A 15 -14.30 7.20 19.08
CA TYR A 15 -13.60 8.04 20.03
C TYR A 15 -14.42 9.28 20.39
N LEU A 16 -14.98 9.97 19.39
CA LEU A 16 -15.82 11.15 19.64
C LEU A 16 -17.09 10.80 20.45
N GLN A 17 -17.70 9.65 20.19
CA GLN A 17 -18.83 9.16 20.98
C GLN A 17 -18.45 8.87 22.42
N ALA A 18 -17.27 8.31 22.69
CA ALA A 18 -16.80 8.09 24.05
C ALA A 18 -16.49 9.41 24.77
N MET A 19 -15.93 10.40 24.06
CA MET A 19 -15.64 11.73 24.61
C MET A 19 -16.90 12.56 24.90
N ALA A 20 -17.96 12.35 24.12
CA ALA A 20 -19.25 13.01 24.30
C ALA A 20 -20.20 12.27 25.25
N GLU A 21 -19.82 11.08 25.73
CA GLU A 21 -20.65 10.28 26.62
C GLU A 21 -20.69 10.89 28.03
N THR A 22 -21.88 11.25 28.48
CA THR A 22 -22.12 11.86 29.80
C THR A 22 -22.65 10.85 30.81
N HIS A 23 -23.11 9.68 30.35
CA HIS A 23 -23.70 8.64 31.17
C HIS A 23 -22.63 7.66 31.70
N PRO A 24 -22.34 7.64 33.02
CA PRO A 24 -21.28 6.82 33.59
C PRO A 24 -21.44 5.31 33.32
N GLU A 25 -22.69 4.83 33.27
CA GLU A 25 -23.06 3.44 33.01
C GLU A 25 -22.73 3.00 31.58
N LEU A 26 -22.74 3.92 30.61
CA LEU A 26 -22.41 3.65 29.21
C LEU A 26 -20.95 3.98 28.89
N LEU A 27 -20.33 4.90 29.65
CA LEU A 27 -18.98 5.39 29.41
C LEU A 27 -17.95 4.27 29.30
N LYS A 28 -17.99 3.29 30.21
CA LYS A 28 -17.08 2.15 30.17
C LYS A 28 -17.20 1.35 28.86
N SER A 29 -18.43 1.08 28.42
CA SER A 29 -18.68 0.36 27.16
C SER A 29 -18.21 1.16 25.95
N LYS A 30 -18.47 2.48 25.92
CA LYS A 30 -18.05 3.39 24.85
C LYS A 30 -16.53 3.50 24.74
N ILE A 31 -15.84 3.61 25.88
CA ILE A 31 -14.36 3.62 25.92
C ILE A 31 -13.82 2.30 25.37
N SER A 32 -14.32 1.15 25.84
CA SER A 32 -13.85 -0.15 25.33
C SER A 32 -14.11 -0.33 23.83
N ALA A 33 -15.24 0.16 23.31
CA ALA A 33 -15.50 0.13 21.87
C ALA A 33 -14.53 1.02 21.08
N ALA A 34 -14.25 2.23 21.58
CA ALA A 34 -13.29 3.14 20.97
C ALA A 34 -11.87 2.54 20.97
N GLU A 35 -11.43 1.96 22.09
CA GLU A 35 -10.12 1.31 22.21
C GLU A 35 -9.94 0.16 21.23
N GLN A 36 -10.95 -0.70 21.07
CA GLN A 36 -10.90 -1.82 20.12
C GLN A 36 -10.74 -1.34 18.69
N VAL A 37 -11.53 -0.34 18.29
CA VAL A 37 -11.51 0.24 16.94
C VAL A 37 -10.18 0.96 16.66
N VAL A 38 -9.66 1.72 17.63
CA VAL A 38 -8.35 2.39 17.52
C VAL A 38 -7.23 1.37 17.42
N SER A 39 -7.24 0.32 18.25
CA SER A 39 -6.23 -0.75 18.23
C SER A 39 -6.25 -1.53 16.92
N LEU A 40 -7.42 -1.78 16.35
CA LEU A 40 -7.55 -2.36 15.02
C LEU A 40 -6.94 -1.44 13.95
N ARG A 41 -7.26 -0.14 14.01
CA ARG A 41 -6.73 0.83 13.05
C ARG A 41 -5.21 0.95 13.11
N LEU A 42 -4.65 0.97 14.31
CA LEU A 42 -3.19 1.01 14.51
C LEU A 42 -2.51 -0.23 13.92
N ARG A 43 -3.08 -1.43 14.13
CA ARG A 43 -2.56 -2.66 13.51
C ARG A 43 -2.60 -2.61 12.00
N GLN A 44 -3.70 -2.13 11.41
CA GLN A 44 -3.81 -1.97 9.96
C GLN A 44 -2.77 -0.98 9.41
N LEU A 45 -2.53 0.13 10.11
CA LEU A 45 -1.52 1.12 9.72
C LEU A 45 -0.11 0.54 9.80
N ALA A 46 0.19 -0.21 10.86
CA ALA A 46 1.47 -0.90 11.00
C ALA A 46 1.69 -1.90 9.85
N SER A 47 0.71 -2.75 9.53
CA SER A 47 0.83 -3.72 8.43
C SER A 47 0.98 -3.05 7.06
N THR A 48 0.30 -1.93 6.81
CA THR A 48 0.47 -1.21 5.54
C THR A 48 1.80 -0.49 5.41
N THR A 49 2.49 -0.18 6.53
CA THR A 49 3.77 0.52 6.50
C THR A 49 4.89 -0.43 6.06
N ASP A 50 4.87 -1.67 6.54
CA ASP A 50 5.82 -2.71 6.12
C ASP A 50 5.60 -3.12 4.65
N ASP A 51 4.35 -3.32 4.23
CA ASP A 51 4.02 -3.66 2.85
C ASP A 51 4.30 -2.50 1.86
N TYR A 52 4.30 -1.24 2.32
CA TYR A 52 4.55 -0.07 1.47
C TYR A 52 6.02 0.03 1.05
N GLU A 53 6.96 -0.18 1.99
CA GLU A 53 8.40 -0.19 1.68
C GLU A 53 8.76 -1.34 0.73
N GLU A 54 8.19 -2.54 0.92
CA GLU A 54 8.44 -3.68 0.03
C GLU A 54 7.81 -3.47 -1.36
N GLN A 55 6.63 -2.83 -1.45
CA GLN A 55 6.02 -2.45 -2.72
C GLN A 55 6.79 -1.35 -3.45
N ILE A 56 7.31 -0.34 -2.75
CA ILE A 56 8.18 0.70 -3.32
C ILE A 56 9.48 0.08 -3.84
N ALA A 57 10.14 -0.76 -3.04
CA ALA A 57 11.36 -1.46 -3.41
C ALA A 57 11.16 -2.39 -4.62
N GLY A 58 10.08 -3.18 -4.63
CA GLY A 58 9.74 -4.07 -5.75
C GLY A 58 9.28 -3.34 -7.02
N SER A 59 8.68 -2.16 -6.88
CA SER A 59 8.32 -1.29 -8.01
C SER A 59 9.54 -0.61 -8.62
N ARG A 60 10.48 -0.18 -7.78
CA ARG A 60 11.76 0.42 -8.19
C ARG A 60 12.68 -0.61 -8.84
N ALA A 61 12.82 -1.79 -8.23
CA ALA A 61 13.58 -2.91 -8.79
C ALA A 61 13.02 -3.36 -10.16
N ARG A 62 11.69 -3.34 -10.36
CA ARG A 62 11.07 -3.63 -11.68
C ARG A 62 11.28 -2.53 -12.71
N ARG A 63 11.44 -1.27 -12.29
CA ARG A 63 11.72 -0.14 -13.18
C ARG A 63 13.21 -0.04 -13.56
N GLU A 64 14.11 -0.41 -12.65
CA GLU A 64 15.56 -0.31 -12.84
C GLU A 64 16.18 -1.62 -13.34
N ALA A 65 15.47 -2.75 -13.32
CA ALA A 65 15.93 -3.98 -13.95
C ALA A 65 16.07 -3.77 -15.47
N PRO A 66 17.28 -3.86 -16.04
CA PRO A 66 17.42 -3.95 -17.48
C PRO A 66 16.65 -5.19 -17.92
N ARG A 67 15.86 -5.09 -18.99
CA ARG A 67 15.29 -6.25 -19.68
C ARG A 67 16.46 -7.15 -20.11
N ARG A 68 16.88 -8.08 -19.24
CA ARG A 68 17.89 -9.12 -19.52
C ARG A 68 17.31 -10.19 -20.45
N ARG A 69 16.65 -9.75 -21.51
CA ARG A 69 16.13 -10.60 -22.58
C ARG A 69 16.22 -9.85 -23.90
N SER A 70 17.41 -9.32 -24.20
CA SER A 70 17.74 -8.77 -25.52
C SER A 70 19.26 -8.69 -25.74
N MET A 71 20.02 -9.72 -25.35
CA MET A 71 21.42 -9.87 -25.77
C MET A 71 21.65 -11.17 -26.54
N GLU A 72 20.89 -12.23 -26.23
CA GLU A 72 20.95 -13.50 -26.99
C GLU A 72 20.32 -13.39 -28.39
N SER A 73 19.30 -12.55 -28.56
CA SER A 73 18.65 -12.32 -29.85
C SER A 73 19.50 -11.51 -30.84
N LEU A 74 20.50 -10.74 -30.37
CA LEU A 74 21.38 -9.94 -31.23
C LEU A 74 22.59 -10.74 -31.70
N LEU A 75 23.03 -11.75 -30.93
CA LEU A 75 24.14 -12.63 -31.31
C LEU A 75 23.71 -13.77 -32.25
N SER A 76 22.43 -14.14 -32.27
CA SER A 76 21.90 -15.13 -33.23
C SER A 76 21.71 -14.59 -34.66
N GLY A 77 21.71 -13.26 -34.85
CA GLY A 77 21.45 -12.63 -36.16
C GLY A 77 22.70 -12.39 -37.03
N LEU A 78 23.91 -12.58 -36.52
CA LEU A 78 25.16 -12.16 -37.16
C LEU A 78 25.98 -13.31 -37.81
N GLY A 79 25.35 -14.47 -38.07
CA GLY A 79 26.07 -15.69 -38.48
C GLY A 79 25.63 -16.37 -39.78
N LYS A 80 24.82 -15.75 -40.66
CA LYS A 80 24.22 -16.45 -41.81
C LYS A 80 24.33 -15.74 -43.16
N GLU A 81 25.11 -14.68 -43.29
CA GLU A 81 25.44 -14.09 -44.59
C GLU A 81 26.94 -14.23 -44.85
N GLN A 82 27.35 -15.37 -45.39
CA GLN A 82 28.37 -15.43 -46.43
C GLN A 82 28.48 -16.86 -46.97
N LEU A 83 28.79 -16.95 -48.27
CA LEU A 83 28.99 -18.16 -49.09
C LEU A 83 27.72 -18.66 -49.81
N ARG A 84 27.30 -17.89 -50.82
CA ARG A 84 26.79 -18.50 -52.05
C ARG A 84 27.99 -19.05 -52.84
N PRO A 85 27.99 -20.32 -53.28
CA PRO A 85 28.99 -20.78 -54.22
C PRO A 85 28.63 -20.24 -55.61
N THR A 86 29.55 -19.52 -56.23
CA THR A 86 29.52 -19.23 -57.67
C THR A 86 30.08 -20.46 -58.40
N LEU A 87 29.41 -20.82 -59.50
CA LEU A 87 29.66 -21.92 -60.43
C LEU A 87 31.14 -22.21 -60.73
#